data_AF-A0A377PT19-F1
#
_entry.id   AF-A0A377PT19-F1
#
_cell.length_a   1.000
_cell.length_b   1.000
_cell.length_c   1.000
_cell.angle_alpha   90.00
_cell.angle_beta   90.00
_cell.angle_gamma   90.00
#
_symmetry.space_group_name_H-M   'P 1'
#
loop_
_entity.id
_entity.type
_entity.pdbx_description
1 polymer ?
#
loop_
_entity_poly.entity_id
_entity_poly.type
_entity_poly.pdbx_seq_one_letter_code
_entity_poly.pdbx_strand_id
1 'polypeptide(L)'
;MKNICNKTNVVQYLIQTKDKLNDAIAIEDKNSKISYGEFYTQALYISSNILELCRAAQTVESKSNQSTANKTISTPPPPTYLSIT
;
A
#
# COMPACT_ATOMS: atom_id res chain seq x y z
N MET A 1 23.17 -30.36 20.62
CA MET A 1 23.06 -29.23 19.67
C MET A 1 21.71 -28.55 19.91
N LYS A 2 21.69 -27.27 20.30
CA LYS A 2 20.43 -26.51 20.39
C LYS A 2 19.97 -26.21 18.97
N ASN A 3 18.82 -26.74 18.56
CA ASN A 3 18.11 -26.25 17.39
C ASN A 3 17.67 -24.82 17.70
N ILE A 4 18.49 -23.84 17.29
CA ILE A 4 18.05 -22.45 17.23
C ILE A 4 17.03 -22.45 16.10
N CYS A 5 15.75 -22.55 16.46
CA CYS A 5 14.66 -22.31 15.55
C CYS A 5 14.78 -20.82 15.17
N ASN A 6 15.52 -20.53 14.10
CA ASN A 6 15.62 -19.19 13.54
C ASN A 6 14.19 -18.76 13.24
N LYS A 7 13.68 -17.77 14.00
CA LYS A 7 12.37 -17.19 13.76
C LYS A 7 12.46 -16.38 12.47
N THR A 8 12.33 -17.06 11.35
CA THR A 8 12.22 -16.42 10.04
C THR A 8 10.81 -15.88 9.91
N ASN A 9 10.69 -14.57 9.71
CA ASN A 9 9.42 -13.92 9.47
C ASN A 9 8.83 -14.41 8.13
N VAL A 10 7.50 -14.47 8.02
CA VAL A 10 6.77 -14.89 6.80
C VAL A 10 7.30 -14.21 5.52
N VAL A 11 7.63 -12.92 5.58
CA VAL A 11 8.23 -12.16 4.47
C VAL A 11 9.60 -12.71 4.08
N GLN A 12 10.45 -13.07 5.05
CA GLN A 12 11.74 -13.68 4.76
C GLN A 12 11.59 -15.07 4.14
N TYR A 13 10.59 -15.85 4.57
CA TYR A 13 10.25 -17.11 3.91
C TYR A 13 9.80 -16.91 2.46
N LEU A 14 9.00 -15.87 2.21
CA LEU A 14 8.54 -15.55 0.86
C LEU A 14 9.72 -15.17 -0.05
N ILE A 15 10.66 -14.34 0.42
CA ILE A 15 11.87 -13.97 -0.35
C ILE A 15 12.69 -15.22 -0.70
N GLN A 16 12.99 -16.07 0.29
CA GLN A 16 13.76 -17.28 0.07
C GLN A 16 13.06 -18.26 -0.88
N THR A 17 11.73 -18.33 -0.81
CA THR A 17 10.93 -19.22 -1.67
C THR A 17 10.94 -18.70 -3.11
N LYS A 18 10.72 -17.40 -3.31
CA LYS A 18 10.81 -16.76 -4.63
C LYS A 18 12.18 -16.97 -5.27
N ASP A 19 13.26 -16.82 -4.51
CA ASP A 19 14.63 -16.98 -5.05
C ASP A 19 14.90 -18.41 -5.56
N LYS A 20 14.22 -19.41 -5.00
CA LYS A 20 14.39 -20.82 -5.38
C LYS A 20 13.36 -21.31 -6.41
N LEU A 21 12.15 -20.76 -6.36
CA LEU A 21 10.98 -21.26 -7.07
C LEU A 21 10.28 -20.15 -7.88
N ASN A 22 11.06 -19.24 -8.47
CA ASN A 22 10.56 -18.01 -9.09
C ASN A 22 9.37 -18.25 -10.04
N ASP A 23 9.50 -19.22 -10.96
CA ASP A 23 8.50 -19.50 -11.99
C ASP A 23 7.48 -20.56 -11.56
N ALA A 24 7.62 -21.14 -10.36
CA ALA A 24 6.66 -22.11 -9.85
C ALA A 24 5.38 -21.41 -9.41
N ILE A 25 4.24 -22.11 -9.54
CA ILE A 25 2.93 -21.59 -9.17
C ILE A 25 2.87 -21.37 -7.65
N ALA A 26 2.56 -20.15 -7.24
CA ALA A 26 2.36 -19.76 -5.84
C ALA A 26 0.88 -19.75 -5.46
N ILE A 27 0.04 -19.19 -6.34
CA ILE A 27 -1.42 -19.14 -6.17
C ILE A 27 -2.05 -19.58 -7.49
N GLU A 28 -3.04 -20.46 -7.39
CA GLU A 28 -3.87 -20.91 -8.49
C GLU A 28 -5.34 -20.73 -8.10
N ASP A 29 -6.08 -20.04 -8.96
CA ASP A 29 -7.54 -19.94 -8.87
C ASP A 29 -8.19 -20.39 -10.18
N LYS A 30 -9.51 -20.26 -10.27
CA LYS A 30 -10.28 -20.72 -11.43
C LYS A 30 -9.98 -19.94 -12.72
N ASN A 31 -9.40 -18.74 -12.60
CA ASN A 31 -9.25 -17.79 -13.69
C ASN A 31 -7.78 -17.61 -14.09
N SER A 32 -6.85 -17.92 -13.19
CA SER A 32 -5.45 -17.55 -13.34
C SER A 32 -4.52 -18.35 -12.43
N LYS A 33 -3.24 -18.33 -12.79
CA LYS A 33 -2.14 -18.83 -11.99
C LYS A 33 -1.14 -17.69 -11.90
N ILE A 34 -0.57 -17.51 -10.72
CA ILE A 34 0.54 -16.57 -10.52
C ILE A 34 1.73 -17.35 -9.94
N SER A 35 2.91 -17.03 -10.45
CA SER A 35 4.17 -17.58 -9.97
C SER A 35 4.62 -16.93 -8.65
N TYR A 36 5.58 -17.53 -7.94
CA TYR A 36 6.16 -16.90 -6.74
C TYR A 36 6.85 -15.57 -7.06
N GLY A 37 7.46 -15.44 -8.24
CA GLY A 37 8.03 -14.19 -8.74
C GLY A 37 7.00 -13.08 -8.91
N GLU A 38 5.89 -13.40 -9.58
CA GLU A 38 4.78 -12.47 -9.79
C GLU A 38 4.10 -12.10 -8.47
N PHE A 39 3.82 -13.09 -7.62
CA PHE A 39 3.20 -12.87 -6.32
C PHE A 39 4.03 -11.94 -5.43
N TYR A 40 5.35 -12.18 -5.33
CA TYR A 40 6.24 -11.30 -4.57
C TYR A 40 6.26 -9.88 -5.13
N THR A 41 6.33 -9.73 -6.46
CA THR A 41 6.34 -8.42 -7.12
C THR A 41 5.06 -7.63 -6.82
N GLN A 42 3.91 -8.29 -6.91
CA GLN A 42 2.61 -7.67 -6.58
C GLN A 42 2.50 -7.33 -5.09
N ALA A 43 2.94 -8.21 -4.20
CA ALA A 43 2.94 -7.95 -2.75
C ALA A 43 3.84 -6.76 -2.38
N LEU A 44 5.00 -6.63 -3.02
CA LEU A 44 5.92 -5.50 -2.83
C LEU A 44 5.31 -4.19 -3.33
N TYR A 45 4.62 -4.22 -4.47
CA TYR A 45 3.91 -3.07 -5.01
C TYR A 45 2.80 -2.58 -4.06
N ILE A 46 1.94 -3.50 -3.60
CA ILE A 46 0.85 -3.18 -2.66
C ILE A 46 1.41 -2.60 -1.35
N SER A 47 2.42 -3.23 -0.78
CA SER A 47 3.02 -2.78 0.49
C SER A 47 3.69 -1.41 0.38
N SER A 48 4.32 -1.10 -0.76
CA SER A 48 4.89 0.24 -1.01
C SER A 48 3.81 1.32 -1.06
N ASN A 49 2.69 1.06 -1.75
CA ASN A 49 1.57 1.99 -1.80
C ASN A 49 0.93 2.22 -0.42
N ILE A 50 0.79 1.16 0.40
CA ILE A 50 0.28 1.29 1.77
C ILE A 50 1.20 2.22 2.59
N LEU A 51 2.52 2.06 2.49
CA LEU A 51 3.48 2.91 3.21
C LEU A 51 3.37 4.37 2.81
N GLU A 52 3.20 4.67 1.52
CA GLU A 52 3.00 6.03 1.03
C GLU A 52 1.69 6.65 1.54
N LEU A 53 0.59 5.88 1.52
CA LEU A 53 -0.69 6.32 2.07
C LEU A 53 -0.60 6.62 3.57
N CYS A 54 0.10 5.79 4.35
CA CYS A 54 0.33 6.03 5.77
C CYS A 54 1.13 7.33 6.01
N ARG A 55 2.17 7.60 5.20
CA ARG A 55 2.94 8.86 5.30
C ARG A 55 2.10 10.09 4.96
N ALA A 56 1.26 9.99 3.93
CA ALA A 56 0.35 11.07 3.55
C ALA A 56 -0.63 11.37 4.69
N ALA A 57 -1.23 10.34 5.30
CA ALA A 57 -2.15 10.48 6.43
C ALA A 57 -1.50 11.18 7.64
N GLN A 58 -0.28 10.79 8.02
CA GLN A 58 0.47 11.43 9.13
C GLN A 58 0.78 12.91 8.86
N THR A 59 0.96 13.30 7.60
CA THR A 59 1.22 14.69 7.22
C THR A 59 -0.04 15.57 7.37
N VAL A 60 -1.23 15.01 7.14
CA VAL A 60 -2.51 15.72 7.31
C VAL A 60 -2.85 15.88 8.80
N GLU A 61 -2.64 14.85 9.62
CA GLU A 61 -2.83 14.95 11.08
C GLU A 61 -1.88 15.98 11.72
N SER A 62 -0.63 16.02 11.28
CA SER A 62 0.36 17.00 11.79
C SER A 62 -0.02 18.45 11.45
N LYS A 63 -0.71 18.69 10.33
CA LYS A 63 -1.22 20.03 9.96
C LYS A 63 -2.53 20.40 10.64
N SER A 64 -3.33 19.41 11.08
CA SER A 64 -4.58 19.64 11.80
C SER A 64 -4.38 20.17 13.23
N ASN A 65 -3.22 19.94 13.84
CA ASN A 65 -2.90 20.43 15.19
C ASN A 65 -2.26 21.82 15.21
N GLN A 66 -2.16 22.50 14.07
CA GLN A 66 -1.61 23.84 13.96
C GLN A 66 -2.63 24.81 13.33
N SER A 67 -3.81 24.93 13.95
CA SER A 67 -4.72 26.04 13.64
C SER A 67 -5.64 26.40 14.80
N THR A 68 -5.13 27.21 15.72
CA THR A 68 -5.93 28.23 16.42
C THR A 68 -5.37 29.60 16.07
N ALA A 69 -5.66 30.05 14.85
CA ALA A 69 -5.68 31.47 14.55
C ALA A 69 -6.80 31.72 13.53
N ASN A 70 -7.89 32.28 14.04
CA ASN A 70 -9.04 32.75 13.26
C ASN A 70 -8.58 33.49 12.00
N LYS A 71 -8.87 32.94 10.83
CA LYS A 71 -9.01 33.74 9.62
C LYS A 71 -10.21 33.22 8.83
N THR A 72 -11.28 34.00 8.88
CA THR A 72 -12.48 33.83 8.08
C THR A 72 -12.09 33.75 6.61
N ILE A 73 -12.11 32.56 6.01
CA ILE A 73 -11.94 32.39 4.58
C ILE A 73 -13.34 32.54 3.96
N SER A 74 -13.55 33.67 3.29
CA SER A 74 -14.73 33.89 2.44
C SER A 74 -14.71 32.84 1.33
N THR A 75 -15.73 31.98 1.31
CA THR A 75 -15.95 31.04 0.22
C THR A 75 -16.27 31.80 -1.07
N PRO A 76 -15.66 31.45 -2.22
CA PRO A 76 -16.13 31.96 -3.51
C PRO A 76 -17.47 31.31 -3.87
N PRO A 77 -18.37 32.02 -4.57
CA PRO A 77 -19.66 31.46 -4.97
C PRO A 77 -19.47 30.31 -5.98
N PRO A 78 -20.42 29.35 -6.02
CA PRO A 78 -20.37 28.24 -6.95
C PRO A 78 -20.48 28.70 -8.41
N PRO A 79 -19.86 27.98 -9.36
CA PRO A 79 -19.93 28.34 -10.77
C PRO A 79 -21.33 28.09 -11.34
N THR A 80 -21.81 29.05 -12.12
CA THR A 80 -23.08 28.98 -12.86
C THR A 80 -22.98 27.94 -13.98
N TYR A 81 -23.75 26.86 -13.89
CA TYR A 81 -23.91 25.93 -15.00
C TYR A 81 -24.89 26.50 -16.03
N LEU A 82 -24.43 26.66 -17.27
CA LEU A 82 -25.32 26.92 -18.41
C LEU A 82 -26.19 25.68 -18.63
N SER A 83 -27.51 25.85 -18.44
CA SER A 83 -28.48 24.85 -18.84
C SER A 83 -28.58 24.84 -20.36
N ILE A 84 -28.27 23.71 -20.98
CA ILE A 84 -28.51 23.47 -22.40
C ILE A 84 -29.90 22.82 -22.49
N THR A 85 -30.85 23.52 -23.11
CA THR A 85 -32.15 22.99 -23.55
C THR A 85 -32.00 22.24 -24.86
#